data_AF-A0A142NMQ9-F1
#
_entry.id   AF-A0A142NMQ9-F1
#
_cell.length_a   1.000
_cell.length_b   1.000
_cell.length_c   1.000
_cell.angle_alpha   90.00
_cell.angle_beta   90.00
_cell.angle_gamma   90.00
#
_symmetry.space_group_name_H-M   'P 1'
#
loop_
_entity.id
_entity.type
_entity.pdbx_description
1 polymer ?
#
loop_
_entity_poly.entity_id
_entity_poly.type
_entity_poly.pdbx_seq_one_letter_code
_entity_poly.pdbx_strand_id
1 'polypeptide(L)'
;MLIGPESRVSGCIYREDMDQNSHPFDSHSIEEVDHQPPMPWDQLLTAIRRSPQLSAVEAARIAQHWSDVTIDALRPLPASGAPTWDGVHSVINTLKQKDLLPDRLPQTRSASVMLTYLLTELALSISGHRRPRPDLGAASAGPKTEAAQARFETECITWVIAGRLGVRAAATGSLKGYLKHGELIPEFSRDRVLQTVDTIEDLFGGALAFGAVIREETPSLFELDMSLAV
;
A
#
# COMPACT_ATOMS: atom_id res chain seq x y z
N MET A 1 -60.55 82.34 -14.97
CA MET A 1 -59.90 81.54 -16.05
C MET A 1 -59.51 80.21 -15.42
N LEU A 2 -60.48 79.31 -15.22
CA LEU A 2 -61.00 78.31 -16.16
C LEU A 2 -59.99 77.18 -16.53
N ILE A 3 -60.06 76.11 -15.72
CA ILE A 3 -60.13 74.67 -16.07
C ILE A 3 -58.80 74.02 -16.55
N GLY A 4 -58.16 73.04 -15.90
CA GLY A 4 -58.61 71.86 -15.12
C GLY A 4 -58.28 70.56 -15.93
N PRO A 5 -58.17 69.33 -15.35
CA PRO A 5 -58.46 68.96 -13.97
C PRO A 5 -57.63 67.78 -13.35
N GLU A 6 -57.99 67.48 -12.09
CA GLU A 6 -58.01 66.19 -11.38
C GLU A 6 -56.77 65.58 -10.71
N SER A 7 -56.79 65.73 -9.38
CA SER A 7 -56.33 64.79 -8.36
C SER A 7 -57.37 63.67 -8.14
N ARG A 8 -56.94 62.42 -7.90
CA ARG A 8 -57.62 61.35 -7.11
C ARG A 8 -56.51 60.47 -6.50
N VAL A 9 -56.25 60.46 -5.18
CA VAL A 9 -56.99 59.89 -4.02
C VAL A 9 -56.94 58.36 -3.92
N SER A 10 -56.50 57.90 -2.73
CA SER A 10 -56.67 56.60 -2.04
C SER A 10 -56.09 55.35 -2.71
N GLY A 11 -55.24 54.54 -2.09
CA GLY A 11 -55.23 54.14 -0.67
C GLY A 11 -55.95 52.80 -0.54
N CYS A 12 -55.20 51.71 -0.40
CA CYS A 12 -55.57 50.48 0.29
C CYS A 12 -54.35 49.55 0.41
N ILE A 13 -53.95 49.32 1.66
CA ILE A 13 -52.97 48.34 2.13
C ILE A 13 -53.67 47.00 2.28
N TYR A 14 -53.08 45.93 1.73
CA TYR A 14 -53.12 44.52 2.16
C TYR A 14 -51.94 43.86 1.42
N ARG A 15 -51.07 42.97 1.94
CA ARG A 15 -50.82 42.30 3.22
C ARG A 15 -49.47 41.56 2.99
N GLU A 16 -48.58 41.51 3.98
CA GLU A 16 -47.35 40.69 3.95
C GLU A 16 -47.68 39.21 3.75
N ASP A 17 -46.91 38.49 2.92
CA ASP A 17 -46.09 37.35 3.37
C ASP A 17 -45.37 36.63 2.20
N MET A 18 -44.15 36.19 2.54
CA MET A 18 -43.32 35.14 1.93
C MET A 18 -42.41 35.43 0.72
N ASP A 19 -41.12 35.47 1.07
CA ASP A 19 -39.99 34.74 0.46
C ASP A 19 -39.67 34.96 -1.02
N GLN A 20 -38.55 35.64 -1.27
CA GLN A 20 -37.45 35.05 -2.03
C GLN A 20 -36.13 35.81 -1.83
N ASN A 21 -35.24 35.13 -1.09
CA ASN A 21 -33.81 35.40 -0.94
C ASN A 21 -33.17 35.94 -2.24
N SER A 22 -32.62 37.15 -2.17
CA SER A 22 -31.67 37.65 -3.15
C SER A 22 -30.44 38.17 -2.41
N HIS A 23 -29.62 37.24 -1.94
CA HIS A 23 -28.22 37.53 -1.65
C HIS A 23 -27.40 37.26 -2.92
N PRO A 24 -26.48 38.16 -3.31
CA PRO A 24 -25.55 37.88 -4.37
C PRO A 24 -24.65 36.73 -3.92
N PHE A 25 -24.57 35.67 -4.73
CA PHE A 25 -23.61 34.59 -4.57
C PHE A 25 -22.21 35.15 -4.83
N ASP A 26 -21.59 35.70 -3.78
CA ASP A 26 -20.17 36.00 -3.78
C ASP A 26 -19.39 34.70 -3.56
N SER A 27 -18.62 34.37 -4.59
CA SER A 27 -17.30 33.75 -4.53
C SER A 27 -17.11 32.51 -3.64
N HIS A 28 -17.04 31.36 -4.30
CA HIS A 28 -16.03 30.33 -4.07
C HIS A 28 -15.39 30.28 -2.67
N SER A 29 -16.11 29.73 -1.70
CA SER A 29 -15.45 28.93 -0.67
C SER A 29 -15.05 27.62 -1.34
N ILE A 30 -14.00 27.66 -2.18
CA ILE A 30 -13.18 26.48 -2.36
C ILE A 30 -12.66 26.24 -0.94
N GLU A 31 -13.17 25.20 -0.29
CA GLU A 31 -12.49 24.61 0.85
C GLU A 31 -11.02 24.55 0.43
N GLU A 32 -10.18 25.36 1.06
CA GLU A 32 -8.75 25.09 1.16
C GLU A 32 -8.68 23.71 1.81
N VAL A 33 -8.81 22.67 0.97
CA VAL A 33 -8.39 21.32 1.29
C VAL A 33 -6.95 21.54 1.67
N ASP A 34 -6.68 21.57 2.97
CA ASP A 34 -5.37 21.75 3.56
C ASP A 34 -4.38 20.95 2.71
N HIS A 35 -3.60 21.63 1.85
CA HIS A 35 -2.65 20.98 0.94
C HIS A 35 -1.44 20.60 1.77
N GLN A 36 -1.67 19.74 2.78
CA GLN A 36 -0.61 19.17 3.55
C GLN A 36 0.24 18.36 2.57
N PRO A 37 1.55 18.65 2.48
CA PRO A 37 2.42 17.93 1.56
C PRO A 37 2.30 16.43 1.87
N PRO A 38 2.27 15.58 0.82
CA PRO A 38 2.14 14.16 1.02
C PRO A 38 3.24 13.67 1.96
N MET A 39 2.86 12.88 2.97
CA MET A 39 3.78 12.32 3.95
C MET A 39 5.05 11.77 3.25
N PRO A 40 6.25 12.04 3.79
CA PRO A 40 7.48 11.45 3.30
C PRO A 40 7.38 9.92 3.18
N TRP A 41 7.97 9.37 2.13
CA TRP A 41 7.77 7.95 1.80
C TRP A 41 8.28 7.02 2.91
N ASP A 42 9.41 7.33 3.53
CA ASP A 42 9.98 6.62 4.68
C ASP A 42 9.05 6.61 5.92
N GLN A 43 8.38 7.73 6.20
CA GLN A 43 7.40 7.83 7.28
C GLN A 43 6.15 6.99 6.98
N LEU A 44 5.65 7.08 5.75
CA LEU A 44 4.49 6.31 5.30
C LEU A 44 4.76 4.81 5.36
N LEU A 45 5.93 4.39 4.86
CA LEU A 45 6.45 3.02 4.95
C LEU A 45 6.49 2.51 6.40
N THR A 46 6.94 3.35 7.33
CA THR A 46 6.98 3.01 8.76
C THR A 46 5.59 2.84 9.35
N ALA A 47 4.64 3.71 9.01
CA ALA A 47 3.26 3.63 9.48
C ALA A 47 2.53 2.38 8.96
N ILE A 48 2.70 2.08 7.66
CA ILE A 48 2.13 0.87 7.02
C ILE A 48 2.63 -0.40 7.71
N ARG A 49 3.93 -0.46 8.02
CA ARG A 49 4.54 -1.62 8.72
C ARG A 49 4.02 -1.81 10.14
N ARG A 50 3.58 -0.74 10.80
CA ARG A 50 3.01 -0.80 12.16
C ARG A 50 1.55 -1.22 12.18
N SER A 51 0.91 -1.35 11.02
CA SER A 51 -0.55 -1.58 10.89
C SER A 51 -0.88 -2.84 10.06
N PRO A 52 -0.38 -4.04 10.44
CA PRO A 52 -0.63 -5.27 9.69
C PRO A 52 -2.11 -5.71 9.69
N GLN A 53 -2.93 -5.22 10.62
CA GLN A 53 -4.36 -5.51 10.70
C GLN A 53 -5.21 -4.74 9.67
N LEU A 54 -4.62 -3.73 9.03
CA LEU A 54 -5.26 -2.94 7.97
C LEU A 54 -4.63 -3.32 6.64
N SER A 55 -5.34 -3.10 5.53
CA SER A 55 -4.68 -3.09 4.21
C SER A 55 -3.60 -1.99 4.17
N ALA A 56 -2.58 -2.17 3.32
CA ALA A 56 -1.53 -1.19 3.10
C ALA A 56 -2.10 0.15 2.60
N VAL A 57 -3.12 0.14 1.72
CA VAL A 57 -3.80 1.36 1.28
C VAL A 57 -4.53 2.05 2.45
N GLU A 58 -5.27 1.31 3.29
CA GLU A 58 -5.95 1.92 4.44
C GLU A 58 -4.97 2.46 5.47
N ALA A 59 -3.91 1.71 5.78
CA ALA A 59 -2.86 2.14 6.68
C ALA A 59 -2.18 3.42 6.17
N ALA A 60 -1.92 3.50 4.86
CA ALA A 60 -1.35 4.67 4.22
C ALA A 60 -2.30 5.87 4.29
N ARG A 61 -3.59 5.67 3.99
CA ARG A 61 -4.62 6.71 4.04
C ARG A 61 -4.75 7.27 5.45
N ILE A 62 -4.81 6.42 6.47
CA ILE A 62 -4.92 6.85 7.87
C ILE A 62 -3.68 7.64 8.28
N ALA A 63 -2.48 7.15 7.94
CA ALA A 63 -1.23 7.86 8.26
C ALA A 63 -1.17 9.26 7.62
N GLN A 64 -1.64 9.41 6.38
CA GLN A 64 -1.66 10.70 5.68
C GLN A 64 -2.61 11.72 6.32
N HIS A 65 -3.73 11.29 6.90
CA HIS A 65 -4.73 12.18 7.48
C HIS A 65 -4.46 12.54 8.95
N TRP A 66 -3.65 11.75 9.67
CA TRP A 66 -3.46 11.87 11.11
C TRP A 66 -1.98 12.09 11.41
N SER A 67 -1.47 13.28 11.07
CA SER A 67 -0.07 13.65 11.29
C SER A 67 0.29 13.93 12.77
N ASP A 68 -0.69 13.95 13.69
CA ASP A 68 -0.45 14.39 15.08
C ASP A 68 -1.17 13.61 16.20
N VAL A 69 -1.61 12.36 15.95
CA VAL A 69 -2.09 11.49 17.03
C VAL A 69 -1.12 10.35 17.23
N THR A 70 -0.52 10.35 18.41
CA THR A 70 0.25 9.27 19.03
C THR A 70 -0.19 7.90 18.51
N ILE A 71 0.71 7.24 17.79
CA ILE A 71 0.63 5.85 17.35
C ILE A 71 0.73 4.95 18.59
N ASP A 72 -0.23 5.06 19.49
CA ASP A 72 -0.27 4.35 20.78
C ASP A 72 -1.43 3.32 20.82
N ALA A 73 -2.21 3.24 19.73
CA ALA A 73 -3.30 2.27 19.58
C ALA A 73 -2.92 1.04 18.71
N LEU A 74 -1.72 1.00 18.13
CA LEU A 74 -1.25 -0.16 17.35
C LEU A 74 -0.35 -1.02 18.23
N ARG A 75 -0.95 -1.97 18.94
CA ARG A 75 -0.20 -2.99 19.71
C ARG A 75 0.94 -3.55 18.84
N PRO A 76 2.17 -3.64 19.36
CA PRO A 76 3.20 -4.44 18.75
C PRO A 76 2.65 -5.86 18.53
N LEU A 77 2.77 -6.36 17.30
CA LEU A 77 2.57 -7.79 17.01
C LEU A 77 3.34 -8.63 18.04
N PRO A 78 2.82 -9.79 18.47
CA PRO A 78 3.59 -10.74 19.25
C PRO A 78 4.91 -11.05 18.53
N ALA A 79 5.98 -11.18 19.31
CA ALA A 79 7.34 -11.28 18.82
C ALA A 79 7.50 -12.35 17.72
N SER A 80 8.15 -11.89 16.65
CA SER A 80 8.34 -12.55 15.36
C SER A 80 9.12 -13.86 15.43
N GLY A 81 8.52 -14.96 14.95
CA GLY A 81 9.24 -16.18 14.56
C GLY A 81 9.77 -16.09 13.12
N ALA A 82 10.88 -16.79 12.83
CA ALA A 82 11.34 -16.95 11.45
C ALA A 82 10.33 -17.79 10.64
N PRO A 83 10.20 -17.58 9.32
CA PRO A 83 9.44 -18.47 8.46
C PRO A 83 9.90 -19.92 8.59
N THR A 84 8.95 -20.85 8.62
CA THR A 84 9.18 -22.30 8.64
C THR A 84 9.14 -22.85 7.21
N TRP A 85 9.70 -24.03 6.99
CA TRP A 85 9.57 -24.70 5.68
C TRP A 85 8.15 -25.17 5.40
N ASP A 86 7.43 -25.63 6.41
CA ASP A 86 6.03 -26.03 6.27
C ASP A 86 5.15 -24.86 5.86
N GLY A 87 5.29 -23.71 6.52
CA GLY A 87 4.61 -22.48 6.13
C GLY A 87 4.97 -22.03 4.71
N VAL A 88 6.24 -22.11 4.31
CA VAL A 88 6.66 -21.84 2.93
C VAL A 88 6.07 -22.85 1.94
N HIS A 89 5.91 -24.12 2.30
CA HIS A 89 5.23 -25.12 1.47
C HIS A 89 3.75 -24.79 1.30
N SER A 90 3.05 -24.33 2.34
CA SER A 90 1.68 -23.81 2.25
C SER A 90 1.58 -22.64 1.26
N VAL A 91 2.55 -21.72 1.31
CA VAL A 91 2.65 -20.61 0.34
C VAL A 91 2.84 -21.12 -1.08
N ILE A 92 3.82 -22.01 -1.32
CA ILE A 92 4.09 -22.59 -2.64
C ILE A 92 2.85 -23.30 -3.20
N ASN A 93 2.14 -24.06 -2.37
CA ASN A 93 0.92 -24.75 -2.77
C ASN A 93 -0.18 -23.77 -3.16
N THR A 94 -0.35 -22.69 -2.39
CA THR A 94 -1.30 -21.62 -2.70
C THR A 94 -0.97 -20.97 -4.04
N LEU A 95 0.31 -20.66 -4.29
CA LEU A 95 0.76 -20.07 -5.55
C LEU A 95 0.57 -21.01 -6.74
N LYS A 96 0.84 -22.31 -6.54
CA LYS A 96 0.62 -23.33 -7.57
C LYS A 96 -0.87 -23.45 -7.94
N GLN A 97 -1.76 -23.44 -6.96
CA GLN A 97 -3.21 -23.50 -7.20
C GLN A 97 -3.74 -22.29 -7.96
N LYS A 98 -3.09 -21.13 -7.80
CA LYS A 98 -3.46 -19.88 -8.47
C LYS A 98 -2.71 -19.64 -9.79
N ASP A 99 -1.89 -20.58 -10.24
CA ASP A 99 -1.03 -20.45 -11.43
C ASP A 99 -0.06 -19.25 -11.36
N LEU A 100 0.41 -18.94 -10.14
CA LEU A 100 1.33 -17.83 -9.84
C LEU A 100 2.72 -18.32 -9.40
N LEU A 101 2.98 -19.62 -9.43
CA LEU A 101 4.26 -20.18 -9.01
C LEU A 101 5.34 -19.90 -10.07
N PRO A 102 6.52 -19.35 -9.70
CA PRO A 102 7.62 -19.15 -10.63
C PRO A 102 8.15 -20.47 -11.22
N ASP A 103 8.56 -20.45 -12.48
CA ASP A 103 9.09 -21.64 -13.18
C ASP A 103 10.35 -22.22 -12.54
N ARG A 104 11.12 -21.38 -11.84
CA ARG A 104 12.36 -21.75 -11.17
C ARG A 104 12.34 -21.24 -9.74
N LEU A 105 12.62 -22.14 -8.81
CA LEU A 105 12.82 -21.81 -7.40
C LEU A 105 14.32 -21.84 -7.07
N PRO A 106 14.82 -20.95 -6.19
CA PRO A 106 16.20 -20.95 -5.78
C PRO A 106 16.53 -22.21 -4.97
N GLN A 107 17.74 -22.74 -5.16
CA GLN A 107 18.28 -23.78 -4.30
C GLN A 107 18.77 -23.15 -3.00
N THR A 108 17.94 -23.19 -1.95
CA THR A 108 18.25 -22.62 -0.63
C THR A 108 17.73 -23.53 0.48
N ARG A 109 18.44 -23.55 1.62
CA ARG A 109 17.98 -24.19 2.86
C ARG A 109 17.28 -23.21 3.80
N SER A 110 17.22 -21.93 3.44
CA SER A 110 16.58 -20.88 4.23
C SER A 110 15.16 -20.60 3.73
N ALA A 111 14.16 -20.88 4.57
CA ALA A 111 12.77 -20.54 4.34
C ALA A 111 12.57 -19.03 4.11
N SER A 112 13.27 -18.17 4.86
CA SER A 112 13.25 -16.72 4.65
C SER A 112 13.73 -16.31 3.26
N VAL A 113 14.80 -16.92 2.75
CA VAL A 113 15.32 -16.65 1.41
C VAL A 113 14.33 -17.11 0.34
N MET A 114 13.74 -18.29 0.50
CA MET A 114 12.71 -18.80 -0.41
C MET A 114 11.48 -17.88 -0.41
N LEU A 115 10.98 -17.49 0.76
CA LEU A 115 9.82 -16.60 0.89
C LEU A 115 10.09 -15.23 0.26
N THR A 116 11.25 -14.62 0.53
CA THR A 116 11.63 -13.32 -0.05
C THR A 116 11.72 -13.41 -1.58
N TYR A 117 12.22 -14.53 -2.12
CA TYR A 117 12.23 -14.78 -3.56
C TYR A 117 10.81 -14.85 -4.14
N LEU A 118 9.93 -15.64 -3.52
CA LEU A 118 8.52 -15.76 -3.96
C LEU A 118 7.80 -14.41 -3.93
N LEU A 119 7.99 -13.60 -2.89
CA LEU A 119 7.43 -12.25 -2.81
C LEU A 119 7.95 -11.34 -3.92
N THR A 120 9.23 -11.44 -4.27
CA THR A 120 9.84 -10.67 -5.34
C THR A 120 9.27 -11.06 -6.70
N GLU A 121 9.10 -12.35 -6.96
CA GLU A 121 8.50 -12.84 -8.22
C GLU A 121 7.01 -12.46 -8.33
N LEU A 122 6.26 -12.50 -7.22
CA LEU A 122 4.88 -12.01 -7.17
C LEU A 122 4.79 -10.51 -7.44
N ALA A 123 5.67 -9.73 -6.81
CA ALA A 123 5.74 -8.30 -7.04
C ALA A 123 6.01 -8.01 -8.52
N LEU A 124 6.94 -8.73 -9.16
CA LEU A 124 7.22 -8.59 -10.59
C LEU A 124 6.04 -9.02 -11.48
N SER A 125 5.32 -10.09 -11.14
CA SER A 125 4.22 -10.60 -11.96
C SER A 125 2.99 -9.69 -11.89
N ILE A 126 2.60 -9.26 -10.69
CA ILE A 126 1.38 -8.48 -10.47
C ILE A 126 1.57 -7.01 -10.86
N SER A 127 2.76 -6.45 -10.65
CA SER A 127 3.04 -5.07 -11.06
C SER A 127 3.17 -4.89 -12.58
N GLY A 128 3.08 -5.98 -13.37
CA GLY A 128 3.20 -5.94 -14.83
C GLY A 128 4.66 -5.84 -15.33
N HIS A 129 5.64 -6.03 -14.45
CA HIS A 129 7.06 -5.91 -14.76
C HIS A 129 7.70 -7.22 -15.25
N ARG A 130 6.93 -8.31 -15.35
CA ARG A 130 7.38 -9.55 -15.98
C ARG A 130 7.61 -9.28 -17.48
N ARG A 131 8.87 -9.08 -17.86
CA ARG A 131 9.27 -8.86 -19.26
C ARG A 131 8.63 -9.92 -20.18
N PRO A 132 8.04 -9.52 -21.31
CA PRO A 132 8.02 -10.38 -22.48
C PRO A 132 9.47 -10.74 -22.82
N ARG A 133 9.72 -12.01 -23.12
CA ARG A 133 11.01 -12.49 -23.66
C ARG A 133 11.50 -11.48 -24.72
N PRO A 134 12.76 -10.99 -24.66
CA PRO A 134 13.18 -9.96 -25.58
C PRO A 134 13.20 -10.54 -27.00
N ASP A 135 12.32 -10.05 -27.86
CA ASP A 135 12.52 -10.12 -29.30
C ASP A 135 13.72 -9.22 -29.63
N LEU A 136 14.76 -9.85 -30.18
CA LEU A 136 15.95 -9.20 -30.72
C LEU A 136 15.54 -8.38 -31.95
N GLY A 137 14.95 -7.20 -31.74
CA GLY A 137 14.45 -6.40 -32.87
C GLY A 137 14.21 -4.91 -32.65
N ALA A 138 14.23 -4.37 -31.42
CA ALA A 138 13.97 -2.94 -31.23
C ALA A 138 14.85 -2.32 -30.13
N ALA A 139 15.96 -1.72 -30.55
CA ALA A 139 16.70 -0.77 -29.75
C ALA A 139 15.93 0.57 -29.74
N SER A 140 15.17 0.82 -28.67
CA SER A 140 14.72 2.18 -28.31
C SER A 140 15.37 2.55 -26.98
N ALA A 141 15.66 3.83 -26.76
CA ALA A 141 16.38 4.35 -25.59
C ALA A 141 15.47 4.58 -24.36
N GLY A 142 14.23 4.06 -24.33
CA GLY A 142 13.33 4.03 -23.16
C GLY A 142 13.47 2.92 -22.10
N PRO A 143 14.21 1.81 -22.26
CA PRO A 143 14.11 0.65 -21.38
C PRO A 143 14.89 0.76 -20.06
N LYS A 144 15.72 1.81 -19.89
CA LYS A 144 16.54 1.96 -18.66
C LYS A 144 15.77 2.60 -17.51
N THR A 145 14.99 3.64 -17.79
CA THR A 145 14.20 4.36 -16.77
C THR A 145 13.03 3.50 -16.30
N GLU A 146 12.32 2.86 -17.23
CA GLU A 146 11.25 1.91 -16.90
C GLU A 146 11.78 0.72 -16.10
N ALA A 147 12.95 0.18 -16.45
CA ALA A 147 13.56 -0.90 -15.68
C ALA A 147 14.03 -0.46 -14.28
N ALA A 148 14.47 0.79 -14.11
CA ALA A 148 14.87 1.33 -12.82
C ALA A 148 13.65 1.56 -11.90
N GLN A 149 12.60 2.17 -12.43
CA GLN A 149 11.31 2.30 -11.76
C GLN A 149 10.77 0.92 -11.36
N ALA A 150 10.82 -0.04 -12.28
CA ALA A 150 10.31 -1.38 -12.03
C ALA A 150 11.00 -2.10 -10.88
N ARG A 151 12.32 -1.99 -10.85
CA ARG A 151 13.13 -2.54 -9.76
C ARG A 151 12.81 -1.84 -8.45
N PHE A 152 12.70 -0.50 -8.46
CA PHE A 152 12.41 0.26 -7.26
C PHE A 152 11.03 -0.06 -6.67
N GLU A 153 10.00 -0.15 -7.50
CA GLU A 153 8.65 -0.53 -7.07
C GLU A 153 8.64 -1.97 -6.51
N THR A 154 9.31 -2.90 -7.19
CA THR A 154 9.44 -4.29 -6.73
C THR A 154 10.14 -4.35 -5.37
N GLU A 155 11.24 -3.61 -5.20
CA GLU A 155 11.96 -3.52 -3.92
C GLU A 155 11.06 -2.96 -2.81
N CYS A 156 10.28 -1.91 -3.10
CA CYS A 156 9.33 -1.34 -2.16
C CYS A 156 8.25 -2.34 -1.74
N ILE A 157 7.61 -3.02 -2.71
CA ILE A 157 6.56 -4.02 -2.46
C ILE A 157 7.09 -5.14 -1.57
N THR A 158 8.21 -5.77 -1.96
CA THR A 158 8.81 -6.88 -1.21
C THR A 158 9.19 -6.45 0.21
N TRP A 159 9.78 -5.26 0.36
CA TRP A 159 10.21 -4.75 1.66
C TRP A 159 9.03 -4.41 2.58
N VAL A 160 7.96 -3.83 2.04
CA VAL A 160 6.73 -3.53 2.79
C VAL A 160 6.07 -4.81 3.27
N ILE A 161 5.84 -5.79 2.38
CA ILE A 161 5.22 -7.06 2.75
C ILE A 161 6.07 -7.78 3.79
N ALA A 162 7.38 -7.96 3.55
CA ALA A 162 8.25 -8.61 4.51
C ALA A 162 8.23 -7.90 5.88
N GLY A 163 8.22 -6.56 5.89
CA GLY A 163 8.08 -5.76 7.08
C GLY A 163 6.78 -6.00 7.84
N ARG A 164 5.65 -6.09 7.13
CA ARG A 164 4.31 -6.34 7.68
C ARG A 164 4.15 -7.79 8.17
N LEU A 165 4.82 -8.74 7.53
CA LEU A 165 4.88 -10.14 7.96
C LEU A 165 5.86 -10.38 9.12
N GLY A 166 6.63 -9.36 9.54
CA GLY A 166 7.66 -9.48 10.57
C GLY A 166 8.93 -10.22 10.11
N VAL A 167 9.12 -10.40 8.80
CA VAL A 167 10.29 -11.06 8.20
C VAL A 167 11.39 -10.03 7.93
N ARG A 168 12.63 -10.38 8.27
CA ARG A 168 13.78 -9.52 7.93
C ARG A 168 14.11 -9.65 6.45
N ALA A 169 13.63 -8.70 5.63
CA ALA A 169 14.15 -8.46 4.30
C ALA A 169 15.07 -7.24 4.31
N ALA A 170 16.26 -7.37 3.74
CA ALA A 170 17.13 -6.23 3.52
C ALA A 170 16.55 -5.40 2.37
N ALA A 171 16.47 -4.08 2.54
CA ALA A 171 16.35 -3.20 1.39
C ALA A 171 17.59 -3.40 0.50
N THR A 172 17.37 -3.58 -0.80
CA THR A 172 18.44 -3.69 -1.80
C THR A 172 18.43 -2.47 -2.70
N GLY A 173 19.42 -2.39 -3.60
CA GLY A 173 19.43 -1.45 -4.71
C GLY A 173 19.11 0.00 -4.33
N SER A 174 18.16 0.57 -5.07
CA SER A 174 17.77 1.98 -4.97
C SER A 174 16.99 2.28 -3.70
N LEU A 175 16.19 1.33 -3.20
CA LEU A 175 15.51 1.52 -1.91
C LEU A 175 16.51 1.64 -0.75
N LYS A 176 17.58 0.84 -0.76
CA LYS A 176 18.64 0.95 0.24
C LYS A 176 19.36 2.29 0.16
N GLY A 177 19.67 2.75 -1.06
CA GLY A 177 20.28 4.05 -1.32
C GLY A 177 19.43 5.19 -0.73
N TYR A 178 18.13 5.18 -1.01
CA TYR A 178 17.19 6.15 -0.46
C TYR A 178 17.15 6.11 1.08
N LEU A 179 16.87 4.94 1.67
CA LEU A 179 16.67 4.81 3.12
C LEU A 179 17.93 5.07 3.95
N LYS A 180 19.11 4.72 3.44
CA LYS A 180 20.38 4.80 4.20
C LYS A 180 21.20 6.05 3.87
N HIS A 181 21.15 6.49 2.62
CA HIS A 181 22.06 7.51 2.10
C HIS A 181 21.31 8.76 1.60
N GLY A 182 19.97 8.77 1.65
CA GLY A 182 19.17 9.88 1.14
C GLY A 182 19.28 10.06 -0.37
N GLU A 183 19.62 8.98 -1.10
CA GLU A 183 19.72 9.03 -2.57
C GLU A 183 18.37 9.34 -3.21
N LEU A 184 18.41 9.97 -4.38
CA LEU A 184 17.20 10.31 -5.14
C LEU A 184 16.45 9.03 -5.53
N ILE A 185 15.16 9.02 -5.24
CA ILE A 185 14.24 7.98 -5.68
C ILE A 185 13.96 8.14 -7.19
N PRO A 186 13.92 7.03 -7.96
CA PRO A 186 13.34 7.06 -9.30
C PRO A 186 11.87 7.49 -9.23
N GLU A 187 11.33 7.98 -10.34
CA GLU A 187 9.88 8.16 -10.46
C GLU A 187 9.17 6.81 -10.27
N PHE A 188 8.12 6.79 -9.46
CA PHE A 188 7.34 5.59 -9.16
C PHE A 188 5.92 5.94 -8.73
N SER A 189 5.00 4.99 -8.83
CA SER A 189 3.63 5.16 -8.34
C SER A 189 3.47 4.54 -6.94
N ARG A 190 3.23 5.39 -5.93
CA ARG A 190 2.93 4.95 -4.55
C ARG A 190 1.66 4.09 -4.52
N ASP A 191 0.60 4.54 -5.17
CA ASP A 191 -0.69 3.85 -5.19
C ASP A 191 -0.56 2.45 -5.77
N ARG A 192 0.20 2.30 -6.88
CA ARG A 192 0.45 1.01 -7.48
C ARG A 192 1.25 0.07 -6.57
N VAL A 193 2.27 0.60 -5.86
CA VAL A 193 3.00 -0.18 -4.85
C VAL A 193 2.05 -0.68 -3.77
N LEU A 194 1.21 0.20 -3.20
CA LEU A 194 0.29 -0.15 -2.11
C LEU A 194 -0.80 -1.13 -2.58
N GLN A 195 -1.41 -0.90 -3.74
CA GLN A 195 -2.40 -1.81 -4.32
C GLN A 195 -1.79 -3.19 -4.63
N THR A 196 -0.53 -3.24 -5.07
CA THR A 196 0.15 -4.52 -5.31
C THR A 196 0.44 -5.25 -4.00
N VAL A 197 0.82 -4.52 -2.94
CA VAL A 197 0.97 -5.09 -1.59
C VAL A 197 -0.34 -5.72 -1.14
N ASP A 198 -1.45 -5.00 -1.22
CA ASP A 198 -2.77 -5.50 -0.83
C ASP A 198 -3.16 -6.73 -1.64
N THR A 199 -3.00 -6.65 -2.97
CA THR A 199 -3.30 -7.78 -3.86
C THR A 199 -2.51 -9.03 -3.47
N ILE A 200 -1.23 -8.90 -3.13
CA ILE A 200 -0.41 -10.05 -2.71
C ILE A 200 -0.84 -10.58 -1.35
N GLU A 201 -1.07 -9.71 -0.37
CA GLU A 201 -1.48 -10.11 0.98
C GLU A 201 -2.86 -10.79 0.96
N ASP A 202 -3.79 -10.32 0.14
CA ASP A 202 -5.12 -10.89 -0.04
C ASP A 202 -5.11 -12.31 -0.62
N LEU A 203 -4.07 -12.69 -1.39
CA LEU A 203 -3.90 -14.09 -1.83
C LEU A 203 -3.83 -15.07 -0.66
N PHE A 204 -3.44 -14.58 0.52
CA PHE A 204 -3.22 -15.33 1.75
C PHE A 204 -4.16 -14.88 2.89
N GLY A 205 -5.22 -14.13 2.57
CA GLY A 205 -6.21 -13.66 3.56
C GLY A 205 -5.77 -12.43 4.37
N GLY A 206 -4.84 -11.62 3.84
CA GLY A 206 -4.31 -10.41 4.46
C GLY A 206 -3.01 -10.64 5.25
N ALA A 207 -2.33 -9.56 5.65
CA ALA A 207 -1.00 -9.64 6.26
C ALA A 207 -0.93 -10.49 7.55
N LEU A 208 -1.98 -10.45 8.40
CA LEU A 208 -2.01 -11.22 9.64
C LEU A 208 -2.14 -12.72 9.38
N ALA A 209 -3.08 -13.12 8.51
CA ALA A 209 -3.27 -14.52 8.15
C ALA A 209 -2.03 -15.05 7.43
N PHE A 210 -1.48 -14.28 6.50
CA PHE A 210 -0.23 -14.62 5.82
C PHE A 210 0.93 -14.79 6.82
N GLY A 211 1.05 -13.87 7.77
CA GLY A 211 2.04 -13.93 8.84
C GLY A 211 1.92 -15.18 9.72
N ALA A 212 0.69 -15.66 9.96
CA ALA A 212 0.45 -16.91 10.67
C ALA A 212 0.85 -18.13 9.82
N VAL A 213 0.41 -18.17 8.55
CA VAL A 213 0.69 -19.27 7.61
C VAL A 213 2.18 -19.52 7.46
N ILE A 214 3.00 -18.48 7.28
CA ILE A 214 4.46 -18.67 7.10
C ILE A 214 5.19 -19.20 8.35
N ARG A 215 4.50 -19.27 9.50
CA ARG A 215 5.02 -19.78 10.77
C ARG A 215 4.37 -21.09 11.19
N GLU A 216 3.48 -21.65 10.37
CA GLU A 216 2.91 -22.97 10.62
C GLU A 216 4.04 -24.01 10.68
N GLU A 217 4.04 -24.83 11.72
CA GLU A 217 4.96 -25.95 11.87
C GLU A 217 4.11 -27.19 12.12
N THR A 218 4.27 -28.20 11.27
CA THR A 218 3.59 -29.47 11.47
C THR A 218 4.32 -30.19 12.60
N PRO A 219 3.65 -30.49 13.72
CA PRO A 219 4.30 -31.17 14.82
C PRO A 219 4.83 -32.53 14.34
N SER A 220 6.10 -32.81 14.63
CA SER A 220 6.72 -34.11 14.35
C SER A 220 5.89 -35.22 15.01
N LEU A 221 5.51 -36.22 14.22
CA LEU A 221 4.84 -37.43 14.73
C LEU A 221 5.80 -38.38 15.45
N PHE A 222 7.10 -38.08 15.44
CA PHE A 222 8.12 -38.83 16.16
C PHE A 222 8.52 -38.04 17.41
N GLU A 223 8.29 -38.62 18.58
CA GLU A 223 8.89 -38.16 19.83
C GLU A 223 10.41 -38.29 19.68
N LEU A 224 11.11 -37.16 19.64
CA LEU A 224 12.57 -37.15 19.72
C LEU A 224 12.93 -37.57 21.14
N ASP A 225 13.40 -38.81 21.28
CA ASP A 225 13.94 -39.34 22.52
C ASP A 225 15.12 -38.44 22.95
N MET A 226 14.90 -37.61 23.98
CA MET A 226 15.86 -36.61 24.46
C MET A 226 17.15 -37.23 25.02
N SER A 227 17.27 -38.56 24.99
CA SER A 227 18.45 -39.31 25.40
C SER A 227 19.60 -39.34 24.37
N LEU A 228 19.40 -38.82 23.15
CA LEU A 228 20.42 -38.82 22.08
C LEU A 228 21.12 -37.46 21.85
N ALA A 229 20.82 -36.43 22.64
CA ALA A 229 21.58 -35.20 22.64
C ALA A 229 22.80 -35.33 23.58
N VAL A 230 23.91 -35.88 23.06
CA VAL A 230 25.25 -35.86 23.69
C VAL A 230 26.13 -34.85 22.97
#